data_AF-A0A8T7K2N9-F1
#
_entry.id   AF-A0A8T7K2N9-F1
#
_cell.length_a   1.000
_cell.length_b   1.000
_cell.length_c   1.000
_cell.angle_alpha   90.00
_cell.angle_beta   90.00
_cell.angle_gamma   90.00
#
_symmetry.space_group_name_H-M   'P 1'
#
loop_
_entity.id
_entity.type
_entity.pdbx_description
1 polymer ?
#
loop_
_entity_poly.entity_id
_entity_poly.type
_entity_poly.pdbx_seq_one_letter_code
_entity_poly.pdbx_strand_id
1 'polypeptide(L)'
;MNYEDDDLFAIEDDDEHIEAYCVRCRETVIMENPMPVWTRKGMPAMRGECPSCGGTVFRMGKTSAHDPNNRPAAVKVANNTRAKLSQDTVYIACAGADLPFAEQLADDLQKAGIANWIHGSEGEDVNWAGGVHPALKECARMVFVLSPQSAAEDTITAAWRFFREKRKPVVIALVDQAPPPDELRRSQRFDFSSGDYKITFRQMIQALNQ
;
A
#
# COMPACT_ATOMS: atom_id res chain seq x y z
N MET A 1 19.30 -55.36 -51.87
CA MET A 1 17.94 -55.43 -51.31
C MET A 1 18.08 -55.63 -49.82
N ASN A 2 17.61 -54.78 -48.93
CA ASN A 2 16.91 -53.50 -49.05
C ASN A 2 16.78 -52.98 -47.61
N TYR A 3 17.08 -51.69 -47.43
CA TYR A 3 16.49 -50.71 -46.49
C TYR A 3 16.59 -51.00 -44.98
N GLU A 4 17.38 -50.21 -44.22
CA GLU A 4 16.95 -48.99 -43.46
C GLU A 4 16.13 -49.43 -42.22
N ASP A 5 16.50 -49.08 -40.99
CA ASP A 5 16.41 -47.75 -40.34
C ASP A 5 17.15 -47.92 -38.98
N ASP A 6 18.14 -47.12 -38.57
CA ASP A 6 18.06 -45.72 -38.16
C ASP A 6 16.91 -45.45 -37.17
N ASP A 7 17.18 -45.48 -35.86
CA ASP A 7 16.52 -44.51 -34.97
C ASP A 7 17.30 -44.39 -33.65
N LEU A 8 18.35 -43.58 -33.75
CA LEU A 8 19.03 -42.91 -32.66
C LEU A 8 18.26 -41.61 -32.36
N PHE A 9 17.10 -41.64 -31.69
CA PHE A 9 16.36 -40.38 -31.44
C PHE A 9 15.83 -40.19 -30.01
N ALA A 10 16.41 -39.14 -29.42
CA ALA A 10 15.87 -38.22 -28.43
C ALA A 10 15.46 -38.79 -27.05
N ILE A 11 16.39 -38.64 -26.10
CA ILE A 11 16.00 -38.20 -24.76
C ILE A 11 15.39 -36.81 -24.97
N GLU A 12 14.06 -36.73 -25.10
CA GLU A 12 13.33 -35.46 -25.05
C GLU A 12 13.34 -34.98 -23.59
N ASP A 13 14.49 -34.50 -23.13
CA ASP A 13 14.53 -33.46 -22.10
C ASP A 13 13.99 -32.20 -22.76
N ASP A 14 12.67 -32.15 -22.91
CA ASP A 14 11.91 -30.93 -23.17
C ASP A 14 12.12 -30.05 -21.92
N ASP A 15 13.28 -29.38 -21.85
CA ASP A 15 13.47 -28.19 -21.04
C ASP A 15 12.36 -27.22 -21.49
N GLU A 16 11.23 -27.29 -20.79
CA GLU A 16 10.03 -26.49 -21.03
C GLU A 16 10.39 -25.05 -20.64
N HIS A 17 11.06 -24.33 -21.55
CA HIS A 17 11.51 -22.95 -21.35
C HIS A 17 10.27 -22.07 -21.15
N ILE A 18 9.94 -21.77 -19.90
CA ILE A 18 8.71 -21.06 -19.56
C ILE A 18 8.95 -19.56 -19.71
N GLU A 19 8.46 -19.00 -20.81
CA GLU A 19 8.48 -17.55 -21.00
C GLU A 19 7.52 -16.83 -20.04
N ALA A 20 7.99 -15.78 -19.37
CA ALA A 20 7.20 -14.94 -18.50
C ALA A 20 7.64 -13.47 -18.59
N TYR A 21 6.69 -12.54 -18.44
CA TYR A 21 7.00 -11.11 -18.45
C TYR A 21 7.56 -10.66 -17.09
N CYS A 22 8.75 -10.09 -17.10
CA CYS A 22 9.33 -9.47 -15.92
C CYS A 22 8.89 -8.01 -15.80
N VAL A 23 8.07 -7.70 -14.80
CA VAL A 23 7.61 -6.32 -14.54
C VAL A 23 8.71 -5.35 -14.12
N ARG A 24 9.84 -5.85 -13.60
CA ARG A 24 11.00 -5.03 -13.23
C ARG A 24 11.85 -4.66 -14.46
N CYS A 25 12.17 -5.64 -15.31
CA CYS A 25 12.94 -5.42 -16.54
C CYS A 25 12.09 -4.88 -17.70
N ARG A 26 10.76 -5.06 -17.63
CA ARG A 26 9.77 -4.75 -18.68
C ARG A 26 10.02 -5.51 -19.98
N GLU A 27 10.46 -6.75 -19.87
CA GLU A 27 10.76 -7.63 -20.99
C GLU A 27 10.26 -9.05 -20.70
N THR A 28 9.99 -9.80 -21.76
CA THR A 28 9.69 -11.23 -21.68
C THR A 28 10.98 -11.99 -21.52
N VAL A 29 11.10 -12.76 -20.44
CA VAL A 29 12.27 -13.54 -20.10
C VAL A 29 11.90 -15.01 -20.00
N ILE A 30 12.88 -15.89 -20.24
CA ILE A 30 12.75 -17.29 -19.90
C ILE A 30 12.95 -17.40 -18.38
N MET A 31 12.00 -18.02 -17.70
CA MET A 31 11.98 -18.15 -16.25
C MET A 31 13.04 -19.14 -15.76
N GLU A 32 13.87 -18.70 -14.81
CA GLU A 32 14.75 -19.61 -14.06
C GLU A 32 13.98 -20.26 -12.91
N ASN A 33 14.33 -21.51 -12.58
CA ASN A 33 13.70 -22.30 -11.51
C ASN A 33 12.15 -22.33 -11.58
N PRO A 34 11.55 -22.74 -12.71
CA PRO A 34 10.10 -22.75 -12.86
C PRO A 34 9.44 -23.77 -11.93
N MET A 35 8.53 -23.30 -11.08
CA MET A 35 7.78 -24.11 -10.13
C MET A 35 6.27 -23.99 -10.36
N PRO A 36 5.54 -25.13 -10.42
CA PRO A 36 4.09 -25.14 -10.50
C PRO A 36 3.49 -24.68 -9.18
N VAL A 37 2.60 -23.68 -9.24
CA VAL A 37 1.95 -23.10 -8.07
C VAL A 37 0.46 -22.92 -8.32
N TRP A 38 -0.34 -23.25 -7.31
CA TRP A 38 -1.76 -22.95 -7.34
C TRP A 38 -2.01 -21.57 -6.71
N THR A 39 -2.71 -20.70 -7.43
CA THR A 39 -3.14 -19.42 -6.86
C THR A 39 -4.12 -19.63 -5.72
N ARG A 40 -4.34 -18.60 -4.90
CA ARG A 40 -5.32 -18.62 -3.79
C ARG A 40 -6.76 -18.96 -4.22
N LYS A 41 -7.08 -18.73 -5.49
CA LYS A 41 -8.36 -19.09 -6.13
C LYS A 41 -8.37 -20.51 -6.73
N GLY A 42 -7.31 -21.29 -6.55
CA GLY A 42 -7.15 -22.64 -7.10
C GLY A 42 -6.94 -22.67 -8.62
N MET A 43 -6.43 -21.59 -9.22
CA MET A 43 -6.04 -21.56 -10.65
C MET A 43 -4.55 -21.91 -10.80
N PRO A 44 -4.16 -22.69 -11.81
CA PRO A 44 -2.77 -23.10 -12.04
C PRO A 44 -1.93 -21.96 -12.61
N ALA A 45 -0.67 -21.90 -12.20
CA ALA A 45 0.31 -20.93 -12.66
C ALA A 45 1.75 -21.42 -12.43
N MET A 46 2.70 -20.82 -13.13
CA MET A 46 4.13 -21.03 -12.92
C MET A 46 4.75 -19.81 -12.26
N ARG A 47 5.57 -20.05 -11.23
CA ARG A 47 6.40 -19.03 -10.59
C ARG A 47 7.86 -19.40 -10.78
N GLY A 48 8.71 -18.41 -10.98
CA GLY A 48 10.16 -18.57 -10.95
C GLY A 48 10.85 -17.22 -10.89
N GLU A 49 12.06 -17.15 -11.40
CA GLU A 49 12.96 -16.01 -11.25
C GLU A 49 13.40 -15.45 -12.60
N CYS A 50 13.60 -14.13 -12.65
CA CYS A 50 14.10 -13.45 -13.84
C CYS A 50 15.62 -13.55 -13.89
N PRO A 51 16.22 -14.09 -14.98
CA PRO A 51 17.67 -14.24 -15.10
C PRO A 51 18.42 -12.90 -15.07
N SER A 52 17.78 -11.82 -15.51
CA SER A 52 18.43 -10.51 -15.60
C SER A 52 18.44 -9.72 -14.29
N CYS A 53 17.46 -9.91 -13.41
CA CYS A 53 17.34 -9.09 -12.19
C CYS A 53 17.03 -9.87 -10.91
N GLY A 54 16.90 -11.19 -10.98
CA GLY A 54 16.50 -12.06 -9.86
C GLY A 54 15.07 -11.80 -9.33
N GLY A 55 14.29 -10.97 -10.03
CA GLY A 55 12.92 -10.66 -9.62
C GLY A 55 11.98 -11.83 -9.87
N THR A 56 11.02 -12.06 -8.98
CA THR A 56 9.99 -13.10 -9.17
C THR A 56 9.17 -12.81 -10.43
N VAL A 57 9.11 -13.79 -11.32
CA VAL A 57 8.26 -13.80 -12.51
C VAL A 57 7.14 -14.81 -12.36
N PHE A 58 6.01 -14.52 -12.99
CA PHE A 58 4.80 -15.31 -12.83
C PHE A 58 4.06 -15.42 -14.16
N ARG A 59 3.73 -16.65 -14.57
CA ARG A 59 2.97 -16.96 -15.79
C ARG A 59 1.70 -17.71 -15.41
N MET A 60 0.55 -17.20 -15.82
CA MET A 60 -0.72 -17.91 -15.66
C MET A 60 -0.83 -19.05 -16.67
N GLY A 61 -1.39 -20.18 -16.27
CA GLY A 61 -1.63 -21.31 -17.16
C GLY A 61 -1.35 -22.66 -16.51
N LYS A 62 -2.02 -23.69 -17.01
CA LYS A 62 -1.72 -25.08 -16.67
C LYS A 62 -0.56 -25.54 -17.55
N THR A 63 0.47 -26.07 -16.92
CA THR A 63 1.59 -26.75 -17.58
C THR A 63 1.57 -28.25 -17.27
N SER A 64 2.41 -29.01 -17.96
CA SER A 64 2.66 -30.43 -17.70
C SER A 64 3.04 -30.69 -16.22
N ALA A 65 3.78 -29.76 -15.62
CA ALA A 65 4.27 -29.82 -14.25
C ALA A 65 3.18 -29.73 -13.15
N HIS A 66 1.91 -29.48 -13.48
CA HIS A 66 0.83 -29.38 -12.49
C HIS A 66 0.16 -30.74 -12.20
N ASP A 67 0.28 -31.22 -10.96
CA ASP A 67 -0.48 -32.39 -10.49
C ASP A 67 -1.96 -32.03 -10.19
N PRO A 68 -2.95 -32.61 -10.92
CA PRO A 68 -4.37 -32.37 -10.69
C PRO A 68 -4.87 -32.76 -9.29
N ASN A 69 -4.23 -33.72 -8.63
CA ASN A 69 -4.66 -34.24 -7.34
C ASN A 69 -4.34 -33.29 -6.18
N ASN A 70 -3.39 -32.38 -6.37
CA ASN A 70 -2.94 -31.44 -5.35
C ASN A 70 -3.53 -30.03 -5.53
N ARG A 71 -4.70 -29.92 -6.19
CA ARG A 71 -5.39 -28.65 -6.38
C ARG A 71 -6.09 -28.24 -5.07
N PRO A 72 -5.68 -27.13 -4.42
CA PRO A 72 -6.36 -26.67 -3.22
C PRO A 72 -7.77 -26.17 -3.56
N ALA A 73 -8.71 -26.42 -2.65
CA ALA A 73 -10.04 -25.81 -2.74
C ALA A 73 -9.89 -24.28 -2.71
N ALA A 74 -10.59 -23.58 -3.62
CA ALA A 74 -10.52 -22.13 -3.70
C ALA A 74 -10.93 -21.52 -2.36
N VAL A 75 -9.99 -20.90 -1.66
CA VAL A 75 -10.31 -20.18 -0.43
C VAL A 75 -11.19 -19.01 -0.85
N LYS A 76 -12.42 -18.94 -0.31
CA LYS A 76 -13.27 -17.75 -0.40
C LYS A 76 -12.56 -16.66 0.37
N VAL A 77 -11.69 -15.94 -0.31
CA VAL A 77 -11.09 -14.80 0.33
C VAL A 77 -12.13 -13.70 0.24
N ALA A 78 -12.55 -13.22 1.40
CA ALA A 78 -13.18 -11.92 1.51
C ALA A 78 -12.45 -10.97 0.55
N ASN A 79 -13.21 -10.22 -0.24
CA ASN A 79 -12.63 -9.15 -1.03
C ASN A 79 -11.72 -8.38 -0.09
N ASN A 80 -10.42 -8.35 -0.40
CA ASN A 80 -9.57 -7.37 0.22
C ASN A 80 -9.95 -6.06 -0.45
N THR A 81 -11.11 -5.53 -0.08
CA THR A 81 -11.51 -4.13 -0.26
C THR A 81 -10.67 -3.26 0.67
N ARG A 82 -9.37 -3.53 0.76
CA ARG A 82 -8.43 -2.45 0.95
C ARG A 82 -8.55 -1.67 -0.35
N ALA A 83 -9.44 -0.67 -0.34
CA ALA A 83 -9.64 0.25 -1.43
C ALA A 83 -8.24 0.60 -1.92
N LYS A 84 -7.97 0.34 -3.20
CA LYS A 84 -6.73 0.77 -3.84
C LYS A 84 -6.68 2.26 -3.56
N LEU A 85 -5.86 2.64 -2.58
CA LEU A 85 -5.77 3.98 -2.05
C LEU A 85 -5.39 4.85 -3.25
N SER A 86 -6.40 5.46 -3.85
CA SER A 86 -6.22 6.40 -4.94
C SER A 86 -5.33 7.50 -4.39
N GLN A 87 -4.56 8.12 -5.28
CA GLN A 87 -3.42 8.99 -4.95
C GLN A 87 -3.78 10.17 -4.02
N ASP A 88 -5.06 10.39 -3.72
CA ASP A 88 -5.64 11.35 -2.79
C ASP A 88 -5.90 10.75 -1.39
N THR A 89 -4.94 10.01 -0.83
CA THR A 89 -5.07 9.50 0.54
C THR A 89 -4.49 10.49 1.56
N VAL A 90 -5.26 10.73 2.63
CA VAL A 90 -4.91 11.64 3.72
C VAL A 90 -4.49 10.86 4.97
N TYR A 91 -3.34 11.20 5.51
CA TYR A 91 -2.90 10.76 6.83
C TYR A 91 -3.41 11.70 7.91
N ILE A 92 -4.15 11.21 8.88
CA ILE A 92 -4.67 11.97 10.03
C ILE A 92 -3.76 11.69 11.22
N ALA A 93 -2.95 12.69 11.60
CA ALA A 93 -2.10 12.63 12.78
C ALA A 93 -2.86 13.24 13.96
N CYS A 94 -3.20 12.44 14.96
CA CYS A 94 -3.92 12.84 16.17
C CYS A 94 -3.40 12.09 17.39
N ALA A 95 -3.52 12.68 18.58
CA ALA A 95 -3.26 11.98 19.83
C ALA A 95 -4.46 11.12 20.22
N GLY A 96 -4.25 10.14 21.10
CA GLY A 96 -5.34 9.29 21.61
C GLY A 96 -6.47 10.08 22.26
N ALA A 97 -6.18 11.23 22.88
CA ALA A 97 -7.19 12.11 23.47
C ALA A 97 -8.09 12.79 22.41
N ASP A 98 -7.58 12.98 21.19
CA ASP A 98 -8.29 13.65 20.08
C ASP A 98 -8.94 12.64 19.12
N LEU A 99 -8.87 11.35 19.45
CA LEU A 99 -9.40 10.27 18.61
C LEU A 99 -10.88 10.46 18.24
N PRO A 100 -11.80 10.89 19.14
CA PRO A 100 -13.19 11.10 18.76
C PRO A 100 -13.38 12.14 17.65
N PHE A 101 -12.57 13.21 17.68
CA PHE A 101 -12.58 14.22 16.63
C PHE A 101 -11.96 13.67 15.33
N ALA A 102 -10.87 12.92 15.44
CA ALA A 102 -10.20 12.33 14.28
C ALA A 102 -11.10 11.30 13.56
N GLU A 103 -11.85 10.49 14.30
CA GLU A 103 -12.84 9.56 13.75
C GLU A 103 -13.98 10.29 13.04
N GLN A 104 -14.53 11.34 13.66
CA GLN A 104 -15.54 12.17 13.00
C GLN A 104 -15.02 12.78 11.70
N LEU A 105 -13.79 13.31 11.72
CA LEU A 105 -13.14 13.90 10.57
C LEU A 105 -12.87 12.85 9.47
N ALA A 106 -12.44 11.66 9.85
CA ALA A 106 -12.20 10.53 8.97
C ALA A 106 -13.49 10.08 8.26
N ASP A 107 -14.59 9.94 9.00
CA ASP A 107 -15.89 9.61 8.44
C ASP A 107 -16.35 10.66 7.42
N ASP A 108 -16.18 11.94 7.74
CA ASP A 108 -16.59 13.02 6.85
C ASP A 108 -15.68 13.14 5.62
N LEU A 109 -14.37 12.92 5.77
CA LEU A 109 -13.44 12.79 4.64
C LEU A 109 -13.83 11.63 3.72
N GLN A 110 -14.18 10.49 4.30
CA GLN A 110 -14.61 9.31 3.56
C GLN A 110 -15.93 9.56 2.82
N LYS A 111 -16.92 10.21 3.46
CA LYS A 111 -18.16 10.64 2.81
C LYS A 111 -17.91 11.65 1.68
N ALA A 112 -16.87 12.47 1.79
CA ALA A 112 -16.42 13.38 0.74
C ALA A 112 -15.62 12.67 -0.39
N GLY A 113 -15.40 11.34 -0.28
CA GLY A 113 -14.70 10.53 -1.28
C GLY A 113 -13.18 10.49 -1.11
N ILE A 114 -12.64 11.01 -0.01
CA ILE A 114 -11.20 11.06 0.28
C ILE A 114 -10.85 9.89 1.19
N ALA A 115 -9.98 9.00 0.70
CA ALA A 115 -9.47 7.92 1.51
C ALA A 115 -8.57 8.46 2.62
N ASN A 116 -8.66 7.89 3.81
CA ASN A 116 -7.91 8.38 4.96
C ASN A 116 -7.37 7.24 5.84
N TRP A 117 -6.39 7.58 6.65
CA TRP A 117 -5.76 6.69 7.63
C TRP A 117 -5.49 7.47 8.91
N ILE A 118 -5.81 6.90 10.08
CA ILE A 118 -5.67 7.56 11.40
C ILE A 118 -4.43 7.03 12.13
N HIS A 119 -3.63 7.93 12.69
CA HIS A 119 -2.49 7.61 13.55
C HIS A 119 -2.90 6.75 14.75
N GLY A 120 -2.26 5.58 14.88
CA GLY A 120 -2.49 4.65 15.99
C GLY A 120 -3.68 3.69 15.82
N SER A 121 -4.34 3.63 14.67
CA SER A 121 -5.53 2.76 14.48
C SER A 121 -5.21 1.26 14.36
N GLU A 122 -3.95 0.86 14.25
CA GLU A 122 -3.52 -0.54 14.26
C GLU A 122 -2.51 -0.73 15.42
N GLY A 123 -2.68 -1.83 16.17
CA GLY A 123 -2.13 -2.04 17.51
C GLY A 123 -0.66 -1.67 17.70
N GLU A 124 -0.36 -1.21 18.92
CA GLU A 124 0.91 -0.63 19.41
C GLU A 124 2.17 -1.52 19.26
N ASP A 125 2.06 -2.71 18.67
CA ASP A 125 3.09 -3.76 18.64
C ASP A 125 3.69 -4.03 17.25
N VAL A 126 3.59 -3.08 16.31
CA VAL A 126 4.24 -3.23 15.00
C VAL A 126 5.56 -2.47 14.95
N ASN A 127 6.65 -3.15 15.28
CA ASN A 127 8.01 -2.70 15.01
C ASN A 127 8.27 -2.69 13.49
N TRP A 128 7.93 -1.59 12.82
CA TRP A 128 8.20 -1.42 11.40
C TRP A 128 9.71 -1.46 11.17
N ALA A 129 10.19 -2.37 10.32
CA ALA A 129 11.62 -2.56 10.04
C ALA A 129 12.36 -1.29 9.54
N GLY A 130 11.63 -0.25 9.13
CA GLY A 130 12.18 1.05 8.75
C GLY A 130 11.87 2.20 9.72
N GLY A 131 11.34 1.93 10.92
CA GLY A 131 10.98 2.93 11.94
C GLY A 131 9.82 3.87 11.57
N VAL A 132 9.18 3.67 10.42
CA VAL A 132 8.18 4.58 9.85
C VAL A 132 7.00 3.76 9.33
N HIS A 133 5.79 4.10 9.79
CA HIS A 133 4.54 3.45 9.40
C HIS A 133 4.33 3.50 7.86
N PRO A 134 3.94 2.41 7.19
CA PRO A 134 3.76 2.37 5.73
C PRO A 134 2.76 3.42 5.23
N ALA A 135 1.72 3.72 6.00
CA ALA A 135 0.77 4.80 5.67
C ALA A 135 1.43 6.17 5.53
N LEU A 136 2.54 6.47 6.21
CA LEU A 136 3.28 7.72 6.03
C LEU A 136 3.91 7.81 4.62
N LYS A 137 4.33 6.65 4.07
CA LYS A 137 4.87 6.57 2.70
C LYS A 137 3.74 6.64 1.67
N GLU A 138 2.65 5.92 1.90
CA GLU A 138 1.53 5.76 0.96
C GLU A 138 0.65 7.02 0.86
N CYS A 139 0.38 7.73 1.96
CA CYS A 139 -0.47 8.93 1.94
C CYS A 139 0.26 10.09 1.25
N ALA A 140 -0.43 10.76 0.33
CA ALA A 140 0.13 11.92 -0.38
C ALA A 140 0.09 13.19 0.48
N ARG A 141 -0.88 13.28 1.39
CA ARG A 141 -1.17 14.50 2.18
C ARG A 141 -1.39 14.13 3.64
N MET A 142 -1.20 15.10 4.52
CA MET A 142 -1.44 14.92 5.95
C MET A 142 -2.32 16.03 6.52
N VAL A 143 -3.27 15.61 7.36
CA VAL A 143 -4.00 16.48 8.29
C VAL A 143 -3.43 16.23 9.69
N PHE A 144 -2.87 17.27 10.28
CA PHE A 144 -2.41 17.25 11.66
C PHE A 144 -3.48 17.87 12.56
N VAL A 145 -4.08 17.04 13.41
CA VAL A 145 -5.02 17.47 14.45
C VAL A 145 -4.19 18.05 15.59
N LEU A 146 -4.19 19.38 15.71
CA LEU A 146 -3.38 20.11 16.67
C LEU A 146 -4.18 20.36 17.96
N SER A 147 -3.63 19.83 19.04
CA SER A 147 -4.04 19.95 20.43
C SER A 147 -2.78 20.00 21.31
N PRO A 148 -2.86 20.42 22.58
CA PRO A 148 -1.73 20.35 23.51
C PRO A 148 -1.14 18.93 23.66
N GLN A 149 -1.98 17.90 23.56
CA GLN A 149 -1.57 16.49 23.71
C GLN A 149 -0.79 16.02 22.48
N SER A 150 -1.33 16.25 21.28
CA SER A 150 -0.67 15.89 20.03
C SER A 150 0.65 16.62 19.79
N ALA A 151 0.79 17.85 20.29
CA ALA A 151 2.02 18.62 20.20
C ALA A 151 3.14 18.09 21.12
N ALA A 152 2.77 17.38 22.20
CA ALA A 152 3.71 16.79 23.14
C ALA A 152 4.12 15.34 22.79
N GLU A 153 3.46 14.72 21.80
CA GLU A 153 3.68 13.32 21.46
C GLU A 153 4.81 13.15 20.42
N ASP A 154 5.80 12.32 20.74
CA ASP A 154 7.00 12.10 19.92
C ASP A 154 6.71 11.35 18.61
N THR A 155 5.77 10.40 18.64
CA THR A 155 5.32 9.61 17.48
C THR A 155 4.68 10.50 16.41
N ILE A 156 3.81 11.41 16.82
CA ILE A 156 3.18 12.42 15.96
C ILE A 156 4.22 13.40 15.45
N THR A 157 5.17 13.78 16.31
CA THR A 157 6.32 14.62 15.93
C THR A 157 7.15 14.00 14.81
N ALA A 158 7.45 12.71 14.90
CA ALA A 158 8.13 11.98 13.84
C ALA A 158 7.29 11.92 12.55
N ALA A 159 5.97 11.72 12.66
CA ALA A 159 5.05 11.64 11.54
C ALA A 159 5.03 12.93 10.71
N TRP A 160 4.78 14.09 11.34
CA TRP A 160 4.71 15.34 10.58
C TRP A 160 6.08 15.79 10.06
N ARG A 161 7.17 15.49 10.78
CA ARG A 161 8.55 15.71 10.28
C ARG A 161 8.83 14.92 9.02
N PHE A 162 8.39 13.66 8.96
CA PHE A 162 8.53 12.84 7.76
C PHE A 162 7.84 13.48 6.54
N PHE A 163 6.61 13.97 6.71
CA PHE A 163 5.90 14.66 5.64
C PHE A 163 6.63 15.92 5.16
N ARG A 164 7.20 16.69 6.09
CA ARG A 164 7.98 17.90 5.76
C ARG A 164 9.27 17.57 5.02
N GLU A 165 10.01 16.56 5.46
CA GLU A 165 11.24 16.11 4.79
C GLU A 165 10.95 15.64 3.36
N LYS A 166 9.84 14.91 3.15
CA LYS A 166 9.39 14.46 1.83
C LYS A 166 8.65 15.53 1.02
N ARG A 167 8.60 16.78 1.51
CA ARG A 167 7.90 17.92 0.87
C ARG A 167 6.42 17.65 0.58
N LYS A 168 5.80 16.78 1.37
CA LYS A 168 4.37 16.49 1.28
C LYS A 168 3.56 17.60 1.95
N PRO A 169 2.40 17.98 1.41
CA PRO A 169 1.55 19.02 1.99
C PRO A 169 1.03 18.58 3.37
N VAL A 170 1.08 19.52 4.30
CA VAL A 170 0.58 19.38 5.67
C VAL A 170 -0.45 20.47 5.92
N VAL A 171 -1.65 20.06 6.31
CA VAL A 171 -2.74 20.92 6.75
C VAL A 171 -2.95 20.73 8.24
N ILE A 172 -3.20 21.81 8.99
CA ILE A 172 -3.42 21.75 10.44
C ILE A 172 -4.90 21.97 10.74
N ALA A 173 -5.52 21.03 11.46
CA ALA A 173 -6.84 21.15 12.05
C ALA A 173 -6.69 21.46 13.54
N LEU A 174 -6.95 22.69 13.95
CA LEU A 174 -6.83 23.15 15.34
C LEU A 174 -8.10 22.78 16.11
N VAL A 175 -7.99 21.88 17.09
CA VAL A 175 -9.12 21.45 17.94
C VAL A 175 -9.12 22.18 19.27
N ASP A 176 -7.92 22.53 19.76
CA ASP A 176 -7.73 23.31 20.98
C ASP A 176 -6.61 24.33 20.78
N GLN A 177 -6.61 25.41 21.57
CA GLN A 177 -5.67 26.52 21.47
C GLN A 177 -4.25 26.07 21.87
N ALA A 178 -3.50 25.56 20.89
CA ALA A 178 -2.12 25.16 21.05
C ALA A 178 -1.19 25.92 20.08
N PRO A 179 0.01 26.35 20.53
CA PRO A 179 0.98 26.94 19.64
C PRO A 179 1.47 25.88 18.64
N PRO A 180 1.38 26.14 17.32
CA PRO A 180 1.85 25.19 16.32
C PRO A 180 3.38 25.07 16.38
N PRO A 181 3.95 23.87 16.15
CA PRO A 181 5.40 23.70 16.05
C PRO A 181 6.02 24.65 15.02
N ASP A 182 7.21 25.20 15.32
CA ASP A 182 7.91 26.18 14.49
C ASP A 182 8.05 25.73 13.02
N GLU A 183 8.34 24.44 12.82
CA GLU A 183 8.55 23.80 11.52
C GLU A 183 7.28 23.78 10.66
N LEU A 184 6.10 23.83 11.29
CA LEU A 184 4.78 23.90 10.67
C LEU A 184 4.18 25.32 10.68
N ARG A 185 4.99 26.35 10.99
CA ARG A 185 4.51 27.75 11.06
C ARG A 185 3.90 28.25 9.74
N ARG A 186 4.33 27.71 8.59
CA ARG A 186 3.87 28.10 7.25
C ARG A 186 2.73 27.25 6.71
N SER A 187 2.33 26.20 7.42
CA SER A 187 1.24 25.32 7.01
C SER A 187 -0.10 26.02 7.17
N GLN A 188 -1.06 25.70 6.30
CA GLN A 188 -2.43 26.22 6.40
C GLN A 188 -3.11 25.68 7.66
N ARG A 189 -3.89 26.53 8.32
CA ARG A 189 -4.55 26.23 9.60
C ARG A 189 -6.05 26.44 9.48
N PHE A 190 -6.80 25.50 10.03
CA PHE A 190 -8.25 25.51 10.07
C PHE A 190 -8.69 25.34 11.51
N ASP A 191 -9.41 26.32 12.06
CA ASP A 191 -9.88 26.32 13.44
C ASP A 191 -11.23 25.62 13.57
N PHE A 192 -11.23 24.49 14.30
CA PHE A 192 -12.41 23.70 14.64
C PHE A 192 -12.83 23.85 16.11
N SER A 193 -12.11 24.65 16.91
CA SER A 193 -12.38 24.83 18.35
C SER A 193 -13.58 25.73 18.64
N SER A 194 -13.83 26.73 17.79
CA SER A 194 -14.78 27.82 18.08
C SER A 194 -15.63 28.27 16.88
N GLY A 195 -15.44 27.65 15.71
CA GLY A 195 -16.14 27.97 14.46
C GLY A 195 -17.21 26.97 14.03
N ASP A 196 -17.89 27.27 12.92
CA ASP A 196 -18.81 26.32 12.27
C ASP A 196 -18.01 25.22 11.55
N TYR A 197 -18.05 24.01 12.11
CA TYR A 197 -17.38 22.82 11.59
C TYR A 197 -17.58 22.63 10.07
N LYS A 198 -18.79 22.82 9.54
CA LYS A 198 -19.09 22.54 8.13
C LYS A 198 -18.45 23.55 7.18
N ILE A 199 -18.27 24.79 7.61
CA ILE A 199 -17.61 25.83 6.82
C ILE A 199 -16.11 25.56 6.81
N THR A 200 -15.53 25.37 8.00
CA THR A 200 -14.10 25.08 8.16
C THR A 200 -13.70 23.80 7.43
N PHE A 201 -14.51 22.74 7.54
CA PHE A 201 -14.27 21.46 6.85
C PHE A 201 -14.22 21.63 5.33
N ARG A 202 -15.17 22.36 4.73
CA ARG A 202 -15.15 22.60 3.27
C ARG A 202 -13.92 23.38 2.81
N GLN A 203 -13.49 24.37 3.59
CA GLN A 203 -12.27 25.12 3.30
C GLN A 203 -11.03 24.21 3.41
N MET A 204 -11.00 23.33 4.42
CA MET A 204 -9.93 22.34 4.59
C MET A 204 -9.87 21.35 3.41
N ILE A 205 -11.01 20.83 2.95
CA ILE A 205 -11.08 19.95 1.76
C ILE A 205 -10.53 20.66 0.52
N GLN A 206 -10.88 21.93 0.33
CA GLN A 206 -10.36 22.71 -0.80
C GLN A 206 -8.84 22.88 -0.73
N ALA A 207 -8.26 23.00 0.46
CA ALA A 207 -6.80 23.02 0.65
C ALA A 207 -6.15 21.64 0.46
N LEU A 208 -6.87 20.56 0.75
CA LEU A 208 -6.42 19.19 0.51
C LEU A 208 -6.48 18.80 -0.98
N ASN A 209 -7.23 19.49 -1.82
CA ASN A 209 -7.30 19.20 -3.26
C ASN A 209 -6.38 20.09 -4.12
N GLN A 210 -5.68 21.06 -3.52
CA GLN A 210 -4.71 21.94 -4.20
C GLN A 210 -3.32 21.32 -4.29
#